data_AF-A0A290WWL9-F1
#
_entry.id   AF-A0A290WWL9-F1
#
_cell.length_a   1.000
_cell.length_b   1.000
_cell.length_c   1.000
_cell.angle_alpha   90.00
_cell.angle_beta   90.00
_cell.angle_gamma   90.00
#
_symmetry.space_group_name_H-M   'P 1'
#
loop_
_entity.id
_entity.type
_entity.pdbx_description
1 polymer ?
#
loop_
_entity_poly.entity_id
_entity_poly.type
_entity_poly.pdbx_seq_one_letter_code
_entity_poly.pdbx_strand_id
1 'polypeptide(L)'
;MEKLSNIKESTTVSSRLTELPLVDSLQVAFAPLKLLRPLSHFATALGLRPDIAKPPDPDFLVHLLEGGSHQEQLRKAFGNQFKNLEHFLRGTHEPTATTVALLLLVSQTDEATLRSFAHGVPDGPLLPAYVGLFQVLEGVFLRAYQAATVGTVRCPCCGSDVLDDAHVWWTAQAVVLSQDAYSFVDRLLQAMLGAVLLSEVLCRLNASDHFDTASLLKLASPELHPIGNWMELVKLSQGLKHDWELTVGLDADPTAHGSIPDGRLRKWRSGQDLLPLDKAFSMVAATKHETVLKHAMFAARTLSLAIDVVQAAAETPSRPTRKLVQEMISARLRELHLHFQMGKAAVVSANATPLKVLI
;
A
#
# COMPACT_ATOMS: atom_id res chain seq x y z
N MET A 1 -5.19 31.50 46.45
CA MET A 1 -6.33 31.03 45.63
C MET A 1 -6.10 31.49 44.20
N GLU A 2 -5.36 30.69 43.45
CA GLU A 2 -5.19 30.82 42.00
C GLU A 2 -6.53 30.54 41.31
N LYS A 3 -6.94 31.41 40.38
CA LYS A 3 -8.03 31.12 39.45
C LYS A 3 -7.42 30.67 38.13
N LEU A 4 -7.56 29.37 37.87
CA LEU A 4 -7.47 28.74 36.57
C LEU A 4 -8.49 29.36 35.60
N SER A 5 -8.02 30.03 34.56
CA SER A 5 -8.79 30.21 33.33
C SER A 5 -7.84 30.35 32.14
N ASN A 6 -7.24 29.23 31.75
CA ASN A 6 -6.60 29.04 30.44
C ASN A 6 -7.14 27.73 29.87
N ILE A 7 -8.36 27.75 29.34
CA ILE A 7 -8.81 26.72 28.41
C ILE A 7 -8.46 27.27 27.02
N LYS A 8 -7.21 27.00 26.61
CA LYS A 8 -6.79 27.14 25.22
C LYS A 8 -7.44 26.01 24.42
N GLU A 9 -8.28 26.43 23.49
CA GLU A 9 -8.41 25.95 22.11
C GLU A 9 -8.14 24.46 21.87
N SER A 10 -9.24 23.78 21.56
CA SER A 10 -9.32 22.46 20.94
C SER A 10 -8.55 22.43 19.61
N THR A 11 -7.24 22.15 19.67
CA THR A 11 -6.44 21.74 18.52
C THR A 11 -6.85 20.33 18.10
N THR A 12 -7.44 20.19 16.90
CA THR A 12 -7.75 18.90 16.29
C THR A 12 -6.47 18.10 16.01
N VAL A 13 -6.58 16.77 16.07
CA VAL A 13 -5.46 15.82 15.86
C VAL A 13 -4.71 16.05 14.54
N SER A 14 -5.40 16.59 13.53
CA SER A 14 -4.85 16.92 12.21
C SER A 14 -3.78 18.03 12.26
N SER A 15 -3.96 19.08 13.08
CA SER A 15 -3.01 20.21 13.13
C SER A 15 -1.73 19.90 13.91
N ARG A 16 -1.76 18.88 14.79
CA ARG A 16 -0.56 18.41 15.51
C ARG A 16 0.32 17.45 14.71
N LEU A 17 -0.22 16.84 13.65
CA LEU A 17 0.55 15.95 12.77
C LEU A 17 1.48 16.74 11.83
N THR A 18 1.09 17.95 11.44
CA THR A 18 1.87 18.79 10.50
C THR A 18 3.08 19.50 11.11
N GLU A 19 3.21 19.57 12.43
CA GLU A 19 4.30 20.29 13.11
C GLU A 19 5.40 19.37 13.68
N LEU A 20 5.39 18.07 13.35
CA LEU A 20 6.35 17.12 13.91
C LEU A 20 7.46 16.74 12.93
N PRO A 21 8.75 16.80 13.32
CA PRO A 21 9.89 16.23 12.57
C PRO A 21 9.77 14.71 12.34
N LEU A 22 8.74 14.08 12.91
CA LEU A 22 8.36 12.69 12.70
C LEU A 22 7.74 12.45 11.31
N VAL A 23 6.92 13.37 10.79
CA VAL A 23 6.28 13.18 9.47
C VAL A 23 7.32 13.20 8.35
N ASP A 24 8.25 14.15 8.38
CA ASP A 24 9.37 14.20 7.44
C ASP A 24 10.27 12.95 7.53
N SER A 25 10.42 12.37 8.73
CA SER A 25 11.20 11.14 8.92
C SER A 25 10.53 9.86 8.39
N LEU A 26 9.20 9.93 8.18
CA LEU A 26 8.36 8.85 7.66
C LEU A 26 8.10 9.00 6.16
N GLN A 27 8.09 10.22 5.63
CA GLN A 27 7.97 10.50 4.20
C GLN A 27 9.33 10.34 3.49
N VAL A 28 9.75 9.09 3.29
CA VAL A 28 10.98 8.80 2.55
C VAL A 28 10.67 8.83 1.04
N ALA A 29 11.28 9.76 0.30
CA ALA A 29 11.12 9.80 -1.15
C ALA A 29 11.58 8.49 -1.82
N PHE A 30 10.92 8.09 -2.90
CA PHE A 30 11.37 6.97 -3.73
C PHE A 30 12.56 7.40 -4.59
N ALA A 31 13.55 6.52 -4.73
CA ALA A 31 14.64 6.73 -5.69
C ALA A 31 14.09 6.77 -7.14
N PRO A 32 14.79 7.45 -8.07
CA PRO A 32 14.40 7.42 -9.48
C PRO A 32 14.30 6.00 -10.02
N LEU A 33 13.14 5.62 -10.52
CA LEU A 33 12.88 4.32 -11.13
C LEU A 33 12.85 4.46 -12.65
N LYS A 34 13.58 3.61 -13.36
CA LYS A 34 13.51 3.51 -14.82
C LYS A 34 12.80 2.22 -15.20
N LEU A 35 11.67 2.34 -15.89
CA LEU A 35 11.00 1.22 -16.53
C LEU A 35 11.46 1.12 -17.98
N LEU A 36 11.67 -0.08 -18.50
CA LEU A 36 12.08 -0.31 -19.91
C LEU A 36 10.89 -0.60 -20.82
N ARG A 37 9.71 -0.76 -20.23
CA ARG A 37 8.44 -1.00 -20.93
C ARG A 37 7.28 -0.59 -20.01
N PRO A 38 6.06 -0.41 -20.55
CA PRO A 38 4.90 -0.07 -19.75
C PRO A 38 4.58 -1.17 -18.72
N LEU A 39 4.02 -0.76 -17.59
CA LEU A 39 3.35 -1.67 -16.66
C LEU A 39 2.09 -2.24 -17.32
N SER A 40 1.74 -3.47 -16.99
CA SER A 40 0.61 -4.22 -17.56
C SER A 40 -0.68 -3.89 -16.83
N HIS A 41 -0.67 -4.00 -15.50
CA HIS A 41 -1.84 -3.86 -14.63
C HIS A 41 -1.95 -2.46 -14.05
N PHE A 42 -0.80 -1.80 -13.88
CA PHE A 42 -0.66 -0.50 -13.24
C PHE A 42 -0.12 0.55 -14.21
N ALA A 43 -0.59 0.52 -15.47
CA ALA A 43 -0.01 1.23 -16.62
C ALA A 43 0.39 2.69 -16.35
N THR A 44 -0.40 3.43 -15.57
CA THR A 44 -0.15 4.84 -15.23
C THR A 44 0.10 5.10 -13.75
N ALA A 45 -0.01 4.09 -12.89
CA ALA A 45 -0.06 4.30 -11.44
C ALA A 45 1.22 4.95 -10.91
N LEU A 46 2.40 4.57 -11.41
CA LEU A 46 3.67 5.13 -10.98
C LEU A 46 4.00 6.51 -11.59
N GLY A 47 3.20 7.02 -12.54
CA GLY A 47 3.50 8.27 -13.25
C GLY A 47 4.76 8.20 -14.15
N LEU A 48 5.27 7.00 -14.43
CA LEU A 48 6.51 6.78 -15.18
C LEU A 48 6.24 6.51 -16.65
N ARG A 49 7.13 7.02 -17.50
CA ARG A 49 7.19 6.65 -18.92
C ARG A 49 8.40 5.75 -19.15
N PRO A 50 8.31 4.77 -20.08
CA PRO A 50 9.45 3.94 -20.43
C PRO A 50 10.69 4.78 -20.79
N ASP A 51 11.84 4.26 -20.42
CA ASP A 51 13.18 4.81 -20.65
C ASP A 51 13.52 6.14 -19.96
N ILE A 52 12.60 6.67 -19.14
CA ILE A 52 12.82 7.90 -18.38
C ILE A 52 12.94 7.56 -16.89
N ALA A 53 14.14 7.74 -16.33
CA ALA A 53 14.37 7.58 -14.89
C ALA A 53 13.76 8.76 -14.13
N LYS A 54 12.74 8.51 -13.30
CA LYS A 54 12.09 9.51 -12.45
C LYS A 54 11.61 8.87 -11.15
N PRO A 55 11.51 9.64 -10.05
CA PRO A 55 10.81 9.16 -8.86
C PRO A 55 9.37 8.77 -9.21
N PRO A 56 8.87 7.60 -8.74
CA PRO A 56 7.47 7.25 -8.82
C PRO A 56 6.56 8.33 -8.21
N ASP A 57 5.43 8.62 -8.86
CA ASP A 57 4.41 9.54 -8.34
C ASP A 57 3.78 8.93 -7.08
N PRO A 58 3.86 9.58 -5.90
CA PRO A 58 3.35 9.02 -4.64
C PRO A 58 1.85 8.71 -4.65
N ASP A 59 1.08 9.25 -5.60
CA ASP A 59 -0.32 8.89 -5.82
C ASP A 59 -0.51 7.40 -6.14
N PHE A 60 0.53 6.69 -6.57
CA PHE A 60 0.46 5.24 -6.76
C PHE A 60 0.05 4.49 -5.48
N LEU A 61 0.41 5.00 -4.30
CA LEU A 61 0.02 4.40 -3.02
C LEU A 61 -1.49 4.54 -2.78
N VAL A 62 -2.07 5.68 -3.18
CA VAL A 62 -3.52 5.89 -3.20
C VAL A 62 -4.15 4.88 -4.18
N HIS A 63 -3.60 4.75 -5.38
CA HIS A 63 -4.09 3.80 -6.38
C HIS A 63 -4.03 2.33 -5.90
N LEU A 64 -3.02 1.97 -5.11
CA LEU A 64 -2.91 0.65 -4.51
C LEU A 64 -4.02 0.38 -3.48
N LEU A 65 -4.29 1.35 -2.60
CA LEU A 65 -5.12 1.19 -1.40
C LEU A 65 -6.58 1.62 -1.58
N GLU A 66 -6.87 2.51 -2.52
CA GLU A 66 -8.21 3.05 -2.80
C GLU A 66 -8.74 2.62 -4.18
N GLY A 67 -7.85 2.07 -5.03
CA GLY A 67 -8.23 1.48 -6.32
C GLY A 67 -8.29 2.49 -7.46
N GLY A 68 -7.86 3.73 -7.21
CA GLY A 68 -7.74 4.81 -8.18
C GLY A 68 -6.91 5.95 -7.60
N SER A 69 -6.56 6.91 -8.44
CA SER A 69 -5.86 8.16 -8.07
C SER A 69 -6.65 8.97 -7.05
N HIS A 70 -5.98 9.85 -6.28
CA HIS A 70 -6.68 10.78 -5.39
C HIS A 70 -7.69 11.65 -6.14
N GLN A 71 -7.42 12.01 -7.40
CA GLN A 71 -8.34 12.79 -8.21
C GLN A 71 -9.62 12.02 -8.55
N GLU A 72 -9.51 10.71 -8.81
CA GLU A 72 -10.68 9.85 -9.04
C GLU A 72 -11.51 9.70 -7.77
N GLN A 73 -10.86 9.56 -6.61
CA GLN A 73 -11.57 9.52 -5.32
C GLN A 73 -12.31 10.83 -5.04
N LEU A 74 -11.65 11.97 -5.27
CA LEU A 74 -12.27 13.28 -5.12
C LEU A 74 -13.40 13.49 -6.13
N ARG A 75 -13.25 13.02 -7.37
CA ARG A 75 -14.31 13.11 -8.37
C ARG A 75 -15.53 12.28 -7.97
N LYS A 76 -15.31 11.08 -7.41
CA LYS A 76 -16.39 10.23 -6.88
C LYS A 76 -17.09 10.89 -5.69
N ALA A 77 -16.34 11.51 -4.79
CA ALA A 77 -16.88 12.17 -3.59
C ALA A 77 -17.64 13.47 -3.92
N PHE A 78 -17.12 14.29 -4.83
CA PHE A 78 -17.68 15.62 -5.13
C PHE A 78 -18.62 15.64 -6.34
N GLY A 79 -18.63 14.59 -7.16
CA GLY A 79 -19.49 14.45 -8.33
C GLY A 79 -19.42 15.69 -9.25
N ASN A 80 -20.59 16.28 -9.51
CA ASN A 80 -20.70 17.46 -10.38
C ASN A 80 -19.98 18.70 -9.83
N GLN A 81 -19.63 18.73 -8.54
CA GLN A 81 -18.89 19.83 -7.92
C GLN A 81 -17.37 19.64 -7.97
N PHE A 82 -16.87 18.53 -8.53
CA PHE A 82 -15.42 18.26 -8.60
C PHE A 82 -14.64 19.39 -9.28
N LYS A 83 -15.16 19.95 -10.38
CA LYS A 83 -14.49 21.07 -11.06
C LYS A 83 -14.45 22.34 -10.23
N ASN A 84 -15.52 22.63 -9.48
CA ASN A 84 -15.55 23.74 -8.54
C ASN A 84 -14.51 23.54 -7.42
N LEU A 85 -14.38 22.32 -6.91
CA LEU A 85 -13.34 21.98 -5.93
C LEU A 85 -11.93 22.15 -6.52
N GLU A 86 -11.67 21.59 -7.70
CA GLU A 86 -10.38 21.71 -8.38
C GLU A 86 -9.96 23.17 -8.56
N HIS A 87 -10.89 24.01 -9.03
CA HIS A 87 -10.63 25.44 -9.20
C HIS A 87 -10.39 26.19 -7.90
N PHE A 88 -11.16 25.84 -6.86
CA PHE A 88 -11.04 26.40 -5.51
C PHE A 88 -9.67 26.07 -4.91
N LEU A 89 -9.28 24.79 -4.92
CA LEU A 89 -8.04 24.32 -4.29
C LEU A 89 -6.79 24.89 -4.99
N ARG A 90 -6.82 24.96 -6.33
CA ARG A 90 -5.73 25.49 -7.14
C ARG A 90 -5.70 27.01 -7.25
N GLY A 91 -6.70 27.71 -6.70
CA GLY A 91 -6.76 29.18 -6.76
C GLY A 91 -6.88 29.75 -8.17
N THR A 92 -7.32 28.95 -9.15
CA THR A 92 -7.43 29.40 -10.55
C THR A 92 -8.53 30.44 -10.77
N HIS A 93 -9.55 30.46 -9.90
CA HIS A 93 -10.65 31.42 -9.94
C HIS A 93 -11.03 31.86 -8.53
N GLU A 94 -11.49 33.10 -8.38
CA GLU A 94 -12.08 33.56 -7.13
C GLU A 94 -13.44 32.86 -6.93
N PRO A 95 -13.59 32.06 -5.86
CA PRO A 95 -14.81 31.28 -5.66
C PRO A 95 -15.95 32.18 -5.22
N THR A 96 -17.09 32.09 -5.92
CA THR A 96 -18.30 32.81 -5.51
C THR A 96 -18.84 32.26 -4.18
N ALA A 97 -19.63 33.06 -3.45
CA ALA A 97 -20.29 32.62 -2.21
C ALA A 97 -21.15 31.34 -2.44
N THR A 98 -21.78 31.23 -3.60
CA THR A 98 -22.55 30.04 -4.01
C THR A 98 -21.63 28.82 -4.19
N THR A 99 -20.48 28.99 -4.84
CA THR A 99 -19.48 27.92 -5.02
C THR A 99 -19.01 27.41 -3.66
N VAL A 100 -18.66 28.31 -2.74
CA VAL A 100 -18.24 27.93 -1.38
C VAL A 100 -19.35 27.17 -0.64
N ALA A 101 -20.58 27.68 -0.66
CA ALA A 101 -21.72 27.01 -0.02
C ALA A 101 -21.98 25.60 -0.57
N LEU A 102 -21.88 25.41 -1.89
CA LEU A 102 -22.01 24.10 -2.53
C LEU A 102 -20.90 23.13 -2.13
N LEU A 103 -19.65 23.61 -2.06
CA LEU A 103 -18.53 22.79 -1.64
C LEU A 103 -18.69 22.36 -0.17
N LEU A 104 -19.06 23.28 0.72
CA LEU A 104 -19.30 22.97 2.14
C LEU A 104 -20.42 21.95 2.34
N LEU A 105 -21.51 22.07 1.58
CA LEU A 105 -22.62 21.13 1.62
C LEU A 105 -22.17 19.72 1.23
N VAL A 106 -21.36 19.60 0.17
CA VAL A 106 -20.89 18.30 -0.34
C VAL A 106 -19.81 17.69 0.55
N SER A 107 -18.85 18.50 1.01
CA SER A 107 -17.73 18.02 1.84
C SER A 107 -18.09 17.82 3.30
N GLN A 108 -19.25 18.29 3.75
CA GLN A 108 -19.71 18.25 5.15
C GLN A 108 -18.65 18.80 6.12
N THR A 109 -18.02 19.92 5.74
CA THR A 109 -16.95 20.56 6.51
C THR A 109 -17.27 22.03 6.73
N ASP A 110 -16.55 22.68 7.65
CA ASP A 110 -16.68 24.12 7.87
C ASP A 110 -15.81 24.93 6.90
N GLU A 111 -16.11 26.22 6.77
CA GLU A 111 -15.44 27.10 5.82
C GLU A 111 -13.94 27.26 6.10
N ALA A 112 -13.54 27.29 7.37
CA ALA A 112 -12.14 27.43 7.73
C ALA A 112 -11.35 26.18 7.32
N THR A 113 -11.90 24.99 7.57
CA THR A 113 -11.31 23.72 7.12
C THR A 113 -11.23 23.65 5.60
N LEU A 114 -12.31 23.98 4.87
CA LEU A 114 -12.28 23.97 3.40
C LEU A 114 -11.22 24.93 2.85
N ARG A 115 -11.12 26.14 3.39
CA ARG A 115 -10.11 27.14 2.98
C ARG A 115 -8.68 26.69 3.30
N SER A 116 -8.48 25.92 4.36
CA SER A 116 -7.15 25.39 4.72
C SER A 116 -6.58 24.43 3.66
N PHE A 117 -7.44 23.83 2.84
CA PHE A 117 -7.00 22.96 1.74
C PHE A 117 -6.59 23.72 0.49
N ALA A 118 -6.98 24.99 0.34
CA ALA A 118 -6.61 25.79 -0.82
C ALA A 118 -5.12 26.12 -0.77
N HIS A 119 -4.39 25.75 -1.82
CA HIS A 119 -2.94 25.83 -1.88
C HIS A 119 -2.44 26.64 -3.09
N GLY A 120 -3.27 26.90 -4.09
CA GLY A 120 -2.90 27.80 -5.20
C GLY A 120 -1.88 27.22 -6.20
N VAL A 121 -1.60 25.92 -6.16
CA VAL A 121 -0.59 25.28 -7.03
C VAL A 121 -1.28 24.69 -8.26
N PRO A 122 -1.06 25.22 -9.49
CA PRO A 122 -1.80 24.81 -10.68
C PRO A 122 -1.59 23.33 -11.07
N ASP A 123 -0.36 22.85 -10.94
CA ASP A 123 0.05 21.52 -11.42
C ASP A 123 0.30 20.51 -10.29
N GLY A 124 -0.12 20.84 -9.06
CA GLY A 124 0.04 19.98 -7.89
C GLY A 124 -1.10 18.98 -7.69
N PRO A 125 -0.90 17.96 -6.82
CA PRO A 125 -2.01 17.12 -6.35
C PRO A 125 -3.06 17.99 -5.67
N LEU A 126 -4.34 17.66 -5.85
CA LEU A 126 -5.45 18.49 -5.36
C LEU A 126 -5.49 18.53 -3.83
N LEU A 127 -5.15 17.41 -3.17
CA LEU A 127 -5.01 17.33 -1.73
C LEU A 127 -3.65 16.69 -1.40
N PRO A 128 -2.57 17.48 -1.33
CA PRO A 128 -1.23 16.97 -1.03
C PRO A 128 -1.17 16.22 0.31
N ALA A 129 -1.90 16.70 1.33
CA ALA A 129 -1.99 16.05 2.63
C ALA A 129 -2.62 14.65 2.57
N TYR A 130 -3.60 14.44 1.68
CA TYR A 130 -4.23 13.13 1.49
C TYR A 130 -3.25 12.14 0.86
N VAL A 131 -2.50 12.55 -0.17
CA VAL A 131 -1.43 11.72 -0.74
C VAL A 131 -0.32 11.45 0.29
N GLY A 132 0.07 12.49 1.05
CA GLY A 132 1.08 12.40 2.11
C GLY A 132 0.72 11.40 3.21
N LEU A 133 -0.56 11.22 3.54
CA LEU A 133 -1.01 10.23 4.51
C LEU A 133 -0.60 8.80 4.10
N PHE A 134 -0.75 8.46 2.83
CA PHE A 134 -0.38 7.13 2.33
C PHE A 134 1.14 6.93 2.31
N GLN A 135 1.91 7.97 2.03
CA GLN A 135 3.37 7.93 2.16
C GLN A 135 3.80 7.73 3.62
N VAL A 136 3.16 8.42 4.56
CA VAL A 136 3.42 8.24 5.99
C VAL A 136 3.07 6.81 6.42
N LEU A 137 1.95 6.27 5.93
CA LEU A 137 1.53 4.90 6.25
C LEU A 137 2.56 3.86 5.74
N GLU A 138 3.00 3.99 4.49
CA GLU A 138 4.07 3.15 3.94
C GLU A 138 5.37 3.28 4.74
N GLY A 139 5.74 4.52 5.11
CA GLY A 139 6.91 4.80 5.94
C GLY A 139 6.82 4.13 7.32
N VAL A 140 5.66 4.18 7.97
CA VAL A 140 5.42 3.50 9.26
C VAL A 140 5.62 1.99 9.11
N PHE A 141 5.09 1.39 8.05
CA PHE A 141 5.25 -0.04 7.79
C PHE A 141 6.71 -0.41 7.51
N LEU A 142 7.39 0.35 6.65
CA LEU A 142 8.80 0.14 6.35
C LEU A 142 9.68 0.23 7.61
N ARG A 143 9.45 1.24 8.45
CA ARG A 143 10.17 1.42 9.72
C ARG A 143 9.88 0.29 10.70
N ALA A 144 8.65 -0.22 10.75
CA ALA A 144 8.33 -1.38 11.60
C ALA A 144 9.12 -2.63 11.18
N TYR A 145 9.24 -2.88 9.87
CA TYR A 145 10.11 -3.96 9.37
C TYR A 145 11.57 -3.72 9.74
N GLN A 146 12.11 -2.54 9.43
CA GLN A 146 13.50 -2.18 9.74
C GLN A 146 13.80 -2.32 11.23
N ALA A 147 12.93 -1.82 12.11
CA ALA A 147 13.09 -1.93 13.55
C ALA A 147 13.13 -3.38 14.04
N ALA A 148 12.35 -4.27 13.40
CA ALA A 148 12.34 -5.68 13.73
C ALA A 148 13.59 -6.43 13.22
N THR A 149 14.28 -5.91 12.20
CA THR A 149 15.48 -6.53 11.62
C THR A 149 16.80 -5.88 12.05
N VAL A 150 16.78 -4.68 12.62
CA VAL A 150 17.99 -3.95 13.06
C VAL A 150 18.83 -4.82 14.01
N GLY A 151 20.03 -5.19 13.54
CA GLY A 151 21.11 -5.69 14.40
C GLY A 151 21.19 -7.20 14.62
N THR A 152 20.59 -8.02 13.75
CA THR A 152 20.60 -9.48 13.90
C THR A 152 21.97 -10.12 13.72
N VAL A 153 22.71 -9.76 12.66
CA VAL A 153 24.10 -10.21 12.44
C VAL A 153 24.83 -9.11 11.67
N ARG A 154 25.61 -8.27 12.34
CA ARG A 154 26.47 -7.29 11.65
C ARG A 154 27.79 -7.95 11.27
N CYS A 155 28.37 -7.62 10.11
CA CYS A 155 29.73 -8.05 9.81
C CYS A 155 30.63 -7.44 10.87
N PRO A 156 31.46 -8.23 11.57
CA PRO A 156 32.46 -7.70 12.49
C PRO A 156 33.42 -6.72 11.79
N CYS A 157 33.56 -6.84 10.46
CA CYS A 157 34.44 -6.06 9.61
C CYS A 157 33.91 -4.68 9.22
N CYS A 158 32.64 -4.59 8.79
CA CYS A 158 32.09 -3.40 8.14
C CYS A 158 30.75 -2.93 8.74
N GLY A 159 30.19 -3.66 9.70
CA GLY A 159 28.92 -3.30 10.35
C GLY A 159 27.67 -3.49 9.49
N SER A 160 27.80 -3.87 8.21
CA SER A 160 26.67 -4.23 7.33
C SER A 160 25.91 -5.43 7.86
N ASP A 161 24.61 -5.50 7.61
CA ASP A 161 23.81 -6.68 7.90
C ASP A 161 24.30 -7.84 7.02
N VAL A 162 24.78 -8.91 7.64
CA VAL A 162 25.31 -10.10 6.97
C VAL A 162 24.19 -10.94 6.37
N LEU A 163 22.96 -10.77 6.87
CA LEU A 163 21.83 -11.56 6.42
C LEU A 163 21.16 -10.93 5.20
N ASP A 164 21.00 -9.62 5.14
CA ASP A 164 20.28 -8.95 4.04
C ASP A 164 21.20 -8.19 3.07
N ASP A 165 21.97 -8.92 2.25
CA ASP A 165 22.60 -8.33 1.07
C ASP A 165 21.65 -8.42 -0.14
N ALA A 166 20.70 -7.48 -0.17
CA ALA A 166 19.74 -7.34 -1.27
C ALA A 166 20.43 -7.30 -2.64
N HIS A 167 21.56 -6.60 -2.75
CA HIS A 167 22.29 -6.48 -4.01
C HIS A 167 22.80 -7.84 -4.49
N VAL A 168 23.46 -8.61 -3.61
CA VAL A 168 23.93 -9.96 -3.92
C VAL A 168 22.76 -10.88 -4.29
N TRP A 169 21.65 -10.81 -3.56
CA TRP A 169 20.49 -11.65 -3.87
C TRP A 169 19.93 -11.35 -5.27
N TRP A 170 19.65 -10.07 -5.55
CA TRP A 170 19.02 -9.64 -6.81
C TRP A 170 19.93 -9.86 -8.03
N THR A 171 21.23 -9.66 -7.89
CA THR A 171 22.20 -9.90 -8.97
C THR A 171 22.42 -11.38 -9.28
N ALA A 172 22.12 -12.28 -8.34
CA ALA A 172 22.18 -13.73 -8.56
C ALA A 172 20.94 -14.30 -9.28
N GLN A 173 19.89 -13.50 -9.51
CA GLN A 173 18.65 -13.98 -10.12
C GLN A 173 18.71 -14.03 -11.66
N ALA A 174 17.80 -14.82 -12.26
CA ALA A 174 17.70 -14.95 -13.71
C ALA A 174 17.23 -13.66 -14.42
N VAL A 175 16.52 -12.77 -13.70
CA VAL A 175 16.06 -11.48 -14.23
C VAL A 175 16.94 -10.37 -13.68
N VAL A 176 17.72 -9.75 -14.55
CA VAL A 176 18.60 -8.63 -14.21
C VAL A 176 17.78 -7.34 -14.08
N LEU A 177 17.99 -6.64 -12.97
CA LEU A 177 17.36 -5.36 -12.64
C LEU A 177 18.43 -4.36 -12.24
N SER A 178 18.18 -3.08 -12.53
CA SER A 178 18.98 -2.00 -11.96
C SER A 178 18.79 -1.92 -10.44
N GLN A 179 19.77 -1.29 -9.76
CA GLN A 179 19.72 -1.10 -8.32
C GLN A 179 18.44 -0.40 -7.84
N ASP A 180 18.05 0.67 -8.50
CA ASP A 180 16.85 1.42 -8.12
C ASP A 180 15.58 0.58 -8.30
N ALA A 181 15.54 -0.27 -9.33
CA ALA A 181 14.39 -1.13 -9.61
C ALA A 181 14.20 -2.21 -8.55
N TYR A 182 15.24 -2.96 -8.20
CA TYR A 182 15.11 -3.95 -7.15
C TYR A 182 14.94 -3.32 -5.77
N SER A 183 15.55 -2.14 -5.52
CA SER A 183 15.40 -1.42 -4.23
C SER A 183 13.97 -0.93 -4.03
N PHE A 184 13.31 -0.48 -5.11
CA PHE A 184 11.89 -0.14 -5.08
C PHE A 184 11.03 -1.38 -4.73
N VAL A 185 11.31 -2.52 -5.37
CA VAL A 185 10.57 -3.77 -5.12
C VAL A 185 10.77 -4.23 -3.67
N ASP A 186 12.01 -4.29 -3.19
CA ASP A 186 12.31 -4.67 -1.81
C ASP A 186 11.61 -3.75 -0.81
N ARG A 187 11.60 -2.44 -1.04
CA ARG A 187 10.88 -1.49 -0.17
C ARG A 187 9.39 -1.85 -0.04
N LEU A 188 8.73 -2.22 -1.14
CA LEU A 188 7.32 -2.67 -1.09
C LEU A 188 7.16 -3.99 -0.32
N LEU A 189 8.07 -4.96 -0.51
CA LEU A 189 8.03 -6.24 0.21
C LEU A 189 8.27 -6.06 1.71
N GLN A 190 9.24 -5.24 2.09
CA GLN A 190 9.56 -4.89 3.48
C GLN A 190 8.39 -4.16 4.14
N ALA A 191 7.80 -3.17 3.47
CA ALA A 191 6.61 -2.48 3.98
C ALA A 191 5.44 -3.46 4.20
N MET A 192 5.18 -4.42 3.30
CA MET A 192 4.13 -5.43 3.54
C MET A 192 4.40 -6.29 4.78
N LEU A 193 5.64 -6.76 4.98
CA LEU A 193 6.01 -7.52 6.17
C LEU A 193 5.88 -6.69 7.45
N GLY A 194 6.26 -5.42 7.40
CA GLY A 194 6.09 -4.49 8.52
C GLY A 194 4.61 -4.19 8.83
N ALA A 195 3.75 -4.09 7.82
CA ALA A 195 2.31 -3.94 8.00
C ALA A 195 1.69 -5.17 8.70
N VAL A 196 2.08 -6.38 8.29
CA VAL A 196 1.69 -7.62 8.96
C VAL A 196 2.16 -7.63 10.41
N LEU A 197 3.41 -7.22 10.69
CA LEU A 197 3.91 -7.12 12.06
C LEU A 197 3.05 -6.19 12.91
N LEU A 198 2.79 -4.98 12.43
CA LEU A 198 1.99 -4.01 13.18
C LEU A 198 0.58 -4.54 13.40
N SER A 199 -0.02 -5.20 12.40
CA SER A 199 -1.29 -5.88 12.58
C SER A 199 -1.21 -6.96 13.66
N GLU A 200 -0.20 -7.83 13.64
CA GLU A 200 0.00 -8.86 14.66
C GLU A 200 0.17 -8.24 16.07
N VAL A 201 0.94 -7.16 16.20
CA VAL A 201 1.21 -6.50 17.50
C VAL A 201 -0.01 -5.77 18.03
N LEU A 202 -0.70 -5.00 17.19
CA LEU A 202 -1.90 -4.25 17.58
C LEU A 202 -3.09 -5.18 17.84
N CYS A 203 -3.23 -6.25 17.05
CA CYS A 203 -4.31 -7.23 17.19
C CYS A 203 -4.03 -8.32 18.23
N ARG A 204 -2.86 -8.39 18.88
CA ARG A 204 -2.66 -9.24 20.08
C ARG A 204 -3.67 -8.95 21.20
N LEU A 205 -4.32 -7.79 21.16
CA LEU A 205 -5.42 -7.42 22.05
C LEU A 205 -6.77 -8.08 21.67
N ASN A 206 -6.93 -8.58 20.43
CA ASN A 206 -8.13 -9.26 19.92
C ASN A 206 -7.74 -10.51 19.09
N ALA A 207 -7.69 -11.67 19.74
CA ALA A 207 -6.97 -12.87 19.30
C ALA A 207 -7.46 -13.60 18.02
N SER A 208 -8.54 -13.19 17.35
CA SER A 208 -9.19 -14.03 16.32
C SER A 208 -9.19 -13.52 14.88
N ASP A 209 -8.82 -12.27 14.58
CA ASP A 209 -9.02 -11.71 13.22
C ASP A 209 -7.89 -10.76 12.80
N HIS A 210 -6.68 -11.30 12.58
CA HIS A 210 -5.58 -10.54 11.97
C HIS A 210 -5.03 -11.22 10.72
N PHE A 211 -4.53 -10.39 9.80
CA PHE A 211 -3.81 -10.85 8.62
C PHE A 211 -2.38 -11.21 9.04
N ASP A 212 -2.03 -12.48 8.95
CA ASP A 212 -0.77 -13.03 9.44
C ASP A 212 0.25 -13.25 8.32
N THR A 213 1.49 -13.54 8.72
CA THR A 213 2.56 -13.73 7.73
C THR A 213 2.37 -15.00 6.89
N ALA A 214 1.73 -16.04 7.44
CA ALA A 214 1.43 -17.25 6.68
C ALA A 214 0.46 -16.97 5.52
N SER A 215 -0.53 -16.11 5.73
CA SER A 215 -1.46 -15.65 4.70
C SER A 215 -0.74 -14.81 3.63
N LEU A 216 0.17 -13.92 4.04
CA LEU A 216 1.01 -13.16 3.09
C LEU A 216 1.85 -14.09 2.20
N LEU A 217 2.49 -15.10 2.77
CA LEU A 217 3.28 -16.07 2.00
C LEU A 217 2.42 -16.92 1.05
N LYS A 218 1.19 -17.27 1.45
CA LYS A 218 0.21 -17.94 0.58
C LYS A 218 -0.18 -17.06 -0.60
N LEU A 219 -0.41 -15.77 -0.39
CA LEU A 219 -0.69 -14.82 -1.47
C LEU A 219 0.46 -14.72 -2.48
N ALA A 220 1.70 -14.84 -2.01
CA ALA A 220 2.89 -14.86 -2.85
C ALA A 220 3.22 -16.25 -3.44
N SER A 221 2.36 -17.25 -3.29
CA SER A 221 2.59 -18.57 -3.91
C SER A 221 2.65 -18.44 -5.43
N PRO A 222 3.67 -19.01 -6.10
CA PRO A 222 3.88 -18.79 -7.53
C PRO A 222 2.90 -19.55 -8.44
N GLU A 223 2.08 -20.44 -7.88
CA GLU A 223 1.13 -21.27 -8.64
C GLU A 223 0.03 -20.45 -9.31
N LEU A 224 -0.47 -19.43 -8.62
CA LEU A 224 -1.48 -18.49 -9.12
C LEU A 224 -0.95 -17.06 -9.06
N HIS A 225 -1.63 -16.16 -9.75
CA HIS A 225 -1.41 -14.72 -9.54
C HIS A 225 -1.81 -14.34 -8.10
N PRO A 226 -1.19 -13.33 -7.45
CA PRO A 226 -1.56 -12.95 -6.09
C PRO A 226 -3.06 -12.67 -5.89
N ILE A 227 -3.71 -12.07 -6.89
CA ILE A 227 -5.17 -11.87 -6.89
C ILE A 227 -5.92 -13.21 -6.96
N GLY A 228 -5.42 -14.18 -7.73
CA GLY A 228 -5.98 -15.53 -7.76
C GLY A 228 -5.82 -16.27 -6.42
N ASN A 229 -4.66 -16.14 -5.76
CA ASN A 229 -4.46 -16.66 -4.41
C ASN A 229 -5.42 -15.99 -3.40
N TRP A 230 -5.64 -14.68 -3.53
CA TRP A 230 -6.63 -13.97 -2.72
C TRP A 230 -8.06 -14.50 -2.96
N MET A 231 -8.47 -14.69 -4.21
CA MET A 231 -9.78 -15.27 -4.52
C MET A 231 -9.97 -16.67 -3.92
N GLU A 232 -8.91 -17.50 -3.91
CA GLU A 232 -8.95 -18.81 -3.22
C GLU A 232 -9.11 -18.66 -1.70
N LEU A 233 -8.41 -17.72 -1.07
CA LEU A 233 -8.60 -17.43 0.35
C LEU A 233 -10.04 -17.02 0.66
N VAL A 234 -10.64 -16.16 -0.17
CA VAL A 234 -12.04 -15.74 -0.01
C VAL A 234 -12.98 -16.93 -0.14
N LYS A 235 -12.81 -17.77 -1.17
CA LYS A 235 -13.64 -18.98 -1.35
C LYS A 235 -13.57 -19.91 -0.16
N LEU A 236 -12.36 -20.21 0.31
CA LEU A 236 -12.14 -21.08 1.46
C LEU A 236 -12.79 -20.50 2.73
N SER A 237 -12.69 -19.18 2.94
CA SER A 237 -13.29 -18.52 4.10
C SER A 237 -14.83 -18.57 4.11
N GLN A 238 -15.45 -18.69 2.92
CA GLN A 238 -16.89 -18.72 2.73
C GLN A 238 -17.43 -20.14 2.45
N GLY A 239 -16.57 -21.16 2.38
CA GLY A 239 -16.97 -22.53 2.06
C GLY A 239 -17.43 -22.74 0.61
N LEU A 240 -17.01 -21.87 -0.31
CA LEU A 240 -17.39 -21.91 -1.73
C LEU A 240 -16.50 -22.86 -2.53
N LYS A 241 -17.03 -23.46 -3.59
CA LYS A 241 -16.30 -24.41 -4.46
C LYS A 241 -15.81 -23.77 -5.75
N HIS A 242 -16.57 -22.82 -6.28
CA HIS A 242 -16.37 -22.24 -7.60
C HIS A 242 -16.24 -20.72 -7.55
N ASP A 243 -15.49 -20.15 -8.49
CA ASP A 243 -15.21 -18.70 -8.52
C ASP A 243 -16.48 -17.88 -8.81
N TRP A 244 -17.43 -18.41 -9.59
CA TRP A 244 -18.70 -17.74 -9.87
C TRP A 244 -19.58 -17.57 -8.62
N GLU A 245 -19.37 -18.38 -7.57
CA GLU A 245 -20.11 -18.25 -6.32
C GLU A 245 -19.72 -16.98 -5.55
N LEU A 246 -18.52 -16.43 -5.79
CA LEU A 246 -18.06 -15.16 -5.20
C LEU A 246 -18.90 -13.95 -5.61
N THR A 247 -19.71 -14.10 -6.66
CA THR A 247 -20.46 -12.99 -7.27
C THR A 247 -21.96 -13.13 -7.08
N VAL A 248 -22.42 -14.21 -6.45
CA VAL A 248 -23.83 -14.46 -6.15
C VAL A 248 -24.29 -13.46 -5.09
N GLY A 249 -25.30 -12.65 -5.42
CA GLY A 249 -25.88 -11.67 -4.48
C GLY A 249 -25.19 -10.30 -4.47
N LEU A 250 -24.18 -10.06 -5.32
CA LEU A 250 -23.60 -8.72 -5.50
C LEU A 250 -24.56 -7.73 -6.21
N ASP A 251 -25.63 -8.24 -6.83
CA ASP A 251 -26.61 -7.49 -7.63
C ASP A 251 -27.84 -7.02 -6.82
N ALA A 252 -27.69 -6.68 -5.53
CA ALA A 252 -28.78 -6.06 -4.78
C ALA A 252 -29.11 -4.62 -5.24
N ASP A 253 -28.28 -4.03 -6.11
CA ASP A 253 -28.53 -2.75 -6.76
C ASP A 253 -29.13 -2.97 -8.17
N PRO A 254 -30.41 -2.65 -8.42
CA PRO A 254 -31.06 -2.84 -9.71
C PRO A 254 -30.49 -1.97 -10.85
N THR A 255 -29.53 -1.08 -10.56
CA THR A 255 -28.82 -0.27 -11.56
C THR A 255 -27.43 -0.84 -11.92
N ALA A 256 -26.91 -1.81 -11.17
CA ALA A 256 -25.62 -2.42 -11.44
C ALA A 256 -25.77 -3.52 -12.51
N HIS A 257 -25.00 -3.39 -13.59
CA HIS A 257 -24.93 -4.40 -14.64
C HIS A 257 -24.60 -5.78 -14.04
N GLY A 258 -25.45 -6.77 -14.36
CA GLY A 258 -25.56 -8.09 -13.74
C GLY A 258 -24.29 -8.91 -13.50
N SER A 259 -24.50 -10.04 -12.80
CA SER A 259 -23.54 -11.09 -12.46
C SER A 259 -22.25 -11.06 -13.28
N ILE A 260 -21.13 -10.85 -12.60
CA ILE A 260 -19.81 -10.76 -13.21
C ILE A 260 -19.55 -12.03 -14.04
N PRO A 261 -19.31 -11.91 -15.35
CA PRO A 261 -19.11 -13.08 -16.21
C PRO A 261 -17.92 -13.93 -15.76
N ASP A 262 -18.04 -15.25 -15.85
CA ASP A 262 -16.96 -16.20 -15.52
C ASP A 262 -15.64 -15.91 -16.28
N GLY A 263 -15.73 -15.47 -17.53
CA GLY A 263 -14.57 -15.03 -18.30
C GLY A 263 -13.83 -13.85 -17.66
N ARG A 264 -14.53 -12.94 -16.97
CA ARG A 264 -13.92 -11.82 -16.24
C ARG A 264 -13.24 -12.31 -14.95
N LEU A 265 -13.89 -13.20 -14.21
CA LEU A 265 -13.30 -13.82 -13.01
C LEU A 265 -11.99 -14.54 -13.35
N ARG A 266 -11.97 -15.31 -14.45
CA ARG A 266 -10.75 -15.96 -14.94
C ARG A 266 -9.64 -14.98 -15.31
N LYS A 267 -9.97 -13.81 -15.88
CA LYS A 267 -8.99 -12.75 -16.18
C LYS A 267 -8.38 -12.15 -14.91
N TRP A 268 -9.19 -11.87 -13.89
CA TRP A 268 -8.68 -11.37 -12.60
C TRP A 268 -7.83 -12.42 -11.88
N ARG A 269 -8.33 -13.65 -11.80
CA ARG A 269 -7.62 -14.77 -11.16
C ARG A 269 -6.27 -15.04 -11.81
N SER A 270 -6.21 -14.98 -13.13
CA SER A 270 -4.98 -15.22 -13.88
C SER A 270 -4.08 -13.99 -13.93
N GLY A 271 -4.48 -12.83 -13.41
CA GLY A 271 -3.70 -11.60 -13.56
C GLY A 271 -3.56 -11.18 -15.02
N GLN A 272 -4.61 -11.31 -15.83
CA GLN A 272 -4.70 -10.63 -17.12
C GLN A 272 -5.28 -9.21 -16.95
N ASP A 273 -6.25 -9.07 -16.06
CA ASP A 273 -6.84 -7.80 -15.66
C ASP A 273 -6.64 -7.57 -14.17
N LEU A 274 -6.51 -6.32 -13.74
CA LEU A 274 -6.52 -5.96 -12.32
C LEU A 274 -7.96 -6.04 -11.78
N LEU A 275 -8.16 -6.72 -10.65
CA LEU A 275 -9.45 -6.76 -9.97
C LEU A 275 -9.75 -5.39 -9.32
N PRO A 276 -10.87 -4.73 -9.67
CA PRO A 276 -11.29 -3.49 -9.02
C PRO A 276 -11.55 -3.68 -7.52
N LEU A 277 -11.15 -2.70 -6.70
CA LEU A 277 -11.26 -2.81 -5.24
C LEU A 277 -12.70 -2.78 -4.74
N ASP A 278 -13.58 -2.01 -5.39
CA ASP A 278 -15.02 -2.01 -5.09
C ASP A 278 -15.61 -3.41 -5.24
N LYS A 279 -15.30 -4.10 -6.35
CA LYS A 279 -15.75 -5.47 -6.60
C LYS A 279 -15.14 -6.46 -5.63
N ALA A 280 -13.84 -6.36 -5.35
CA ALA A 280 -13.17 -7.20 -4.35
C ALA A 280 -13.82 -7.05 -2.97
N PHE A 281 -14.15 -5.81 -2.57
CA PHE A 281 -14.78 -5.54 -1.28
C PHE A 281 -16.23 -6.01 -1.23
N SER A 282 -16.98 -5.93 -2.34
CA SER A 282 -18.31 -6.52 -2.39
C SER A 282 -18.28 -8.04 -2.24
N MET A 283 -17.27 -8.74 -2.80
CA MET A 283 -17.12 -10.21 -2.66
C MET A 283 -16.89 -10.68 -1.20
N VAL A 284 -16.44 -9.79 -0.32
CA VAL A 284 -16.13 -10.10 1.09
C VAL A 284 -17.04 -9.37 2.07
N ALA A 285 -17.98 -8.57 1.57
CA ALA A 285 -18.89 -7.80 2.40
C ALA A 285 -19.74 -8.71 3.28
N ALA A 286 -19.90 -8.34 4.54
CA ALA A 286 -20.67 -9.09 5.54
C ALA A 286 -20.15 -10.52 5.81
N THR A 287 -18.93 -10.84 5.37
CA THR A 287 -18.26 -12.09 5.77
C THR A 287 -17.65 -11.95 7.16
N LYS A 288 -17.51 -13.09 7.87
CA LYS A 288 -16.91 -13.11 9.22
C LYS A 288 -15.48 -12.53 9.24
N HIS A 289 -14.75 -12.66 8.14
CA HIS A 289 -13.34 -12.27 8.03
C HIS A 289 -13.13 -11.06 7.09
N GLU A 290 -14.16 -10.22 6.92
CA GLU A 290 -14.15 -9.10 5.96
C GLU A 290 -12.89 -8.23 6.06
N THR A 291 -12.53 -7.77 7.26
CA THR A 291 -11.36 -6.91 7.47
C THR A 291 -10.04 -7.59 7.07
N VAL A 292 -9.86 -8.85 7.47
CA VAL A 292 -8.66 -9.63 7.14
C VAL A 292 -8.55 -9.85 5.63
N LEU A 293 -9.66 -10.16 4.97
CA LEU A 293 -9.70 -10.35 3.53
C LEU A 293 -9.45 -9.04 2.77
N LYS A 294 -9.90 -7.89 3.28
CA LYS A 294 -9.54 -6.57 2.74
C LYS A 294 -8.04 -6.30 2.84
N HIS A 295 -7.41 -6.57 3.99
CA HIS A 295 -5.97 -6.45 4.15
C HIS A 295 -5.19 -7.39 3.20
N ALA A 296 -5.66 -8.63 3.07
CA ALA A 296 -5.11 -9.59 2.13
C ALA A 296 -5.21 -9.09 0.67
N MET A 297 -6.27 -8.36 0.32
CA MET A 297 -6.43 -7.77 -1.01
C MET A 297 -5.39 -6.67 -1.27
N PHE A 298 -5.10 -5.82 -0.29
CA PHE A 298 -4.03 -4.82 -0.41
C PHE A 298 -2.67 -5.48 -0.60
N ALA A 299 -2.36 -6.52 0.18
CA ALA A 299 -1.14 -7.29 0.00
C ALA A 299 -1.06 -7.93 -1.40
N ALA A 300 -2.16 -8.53 -1.88
CA ALA A 300 -2.22 -9.12 -3.21
C ALA A 300 -1.99 -8.08 -4.33
N ARG A 301 -2.54 -6.86 -4.21
CA ARG A 301 -2.31 -5.76 -5.15
C ARG A 301 -0.87 -5.28 -5.13
N THR A 302 -0.27 -5.12 -3.95
CA THR A 302 1.14 -4.71 -3.81
C THR A 302 2.09 -5.76 -4.36
N LEU A 303 1.83 -7.06 -4.13
CA LEU A 303 2.58 -8.15 -4.78
C LEU A 303 2.43 -8.13 -6.30
N SER A 304 1.21 -7.85 -6.79
CA SER A 304 0.95 -7.73 -8.24
C SER A 304 1.74 -6.57 -8.85
N LEU A 305 1.82 -5.42 -8.16
CA LEU A 305 2.63 -4.28 -8.60
C LEU A 305 4.12 -4.64 -8.60
N ALA A 306 4.62 -5.29 -7.56
CA ALA A 306 6.01 -5.73 -7.48
C ALA A 306 6.38 -6.65 -8.68
N ILE A 307 5.51 -7.60 -9.02
CA ILE A 307 5.68 -8.47 -10.20
C ILE A 307 5.71 -7.64 -11.49
N ASP A 308 4.76 -6.73 -11.67
CA ASP A 308 4.65 -5.91 -12.88
C ASP A 308 5.86 -4.98 -13.05
N VAL A 309 6.39 -4.43 -11.95
CA VAL A 309 7.62 -3.62 -11.92
C VAL A 309 8.84 -4.45 -12.30
N VAL A 310 9.02 -5.64 -11.74
CA VAL A 310 10.15 -6.52 -12.14
C VAL A 310 10.06 -6.86 -13.63
N GLN A 311 8.87 -7.20 -14.13
CA GLN A 311 8.68 -7.48 -15.56
C GLN A 311 8.96 -6.25 -16.43
N ALA A 312 8.62 -5.05 -15.95
CA ALA A 312 8.77 -3.80 -16.68
C ALA A 312 10.19 -3.22 -16.64
N ALA A 313 10.92 -3.44 -15.55
CA ALA A 313 12.28 -2.93 -15.35
C ALA A 313 13.37 -3.92 -15.80
N ALA A 314 13.03 -5.19 -16.07
CA ALA A 314 13.98 -6.21 -16.51
C ALA A 314 14.80 -5.81 -17.74
N GLU A 315 16.13 -5.83 -17.61
CA GLU A 315 17.12 -5.42 -18.64
C GLU A 315 17.24 -6.39 -19.83
N THR A 316 16.35 -7.38 -19.91
CA THR A 316 16.28 -8.34 -21.02
C THR A 316 15.51 -7.77 -22.22
N PRO A 317 15.84 -8.15 -23.47
CA PRO A 317 15.10 -7.68 -24.65
C PRO A 317 13.61 -8.06 -24.65
N SER A 318 13.29 -9.24 -24.15
CA SER A 318 11.92 -9.73 -23.98
C SER A 318 11.43 -9.58 -22.55
N ARG A 319 10.12 -9.40 -22.37
CA ARG A 319 9.49 -9.41 -21.05
C ARG A 319 9.64 -10.79 -20.39
N PRO A 320 10.19 -10.88 -19.17
CA PRO A 320 10.24 -12.13 -18.42
C PRO A 320 8.86 -12.74 -18.23
N THR A 321 8.80 -14.07 -18.16
CA THR A 321 7.52 -14.75 -17.90
C THR A 321 7.01 -14.40 -16.50
N ARG A 322 5.68 -14.29 -16.36
CA ARG A 322 5.06 -13.99 -15.06
C ARG A 322 5.42 -15.03 -14.00
N LYS A 323 5.45 -16.32 -14.39
CA LYS A 323 5.78 -17.42 -13.48
C LYS A 323 7.18 -17.26 -12.88
N LEU A 324 8.18 -16.99 -13.71
CA LEU A 324 9.55 -16.75 -13.25
C LEU A 324 9.62 -15.58 -12.25
N VAL A 325 8.97 -14.47 -12.58
CA VAL A 325 8.97 -13.29 -11.68
C VAL A 325 8.21 -13.57 -10.39
N GLN A 326 7.08 -14.28 -10.45
CA GLN A 326 6.35 -14.71 -9.25
C GLN A 326 7.20 -15.60 -8.36
N GLU A 327 7.96 -16.54 -8.92
CA GLU A 327 8.89 -17.39 -8.18
C GLU A 327 9.98 -16.55 -7.48
N MET A 328 10.56 -15.57 -8.18
CA MET A 328 11.53 -14.64 -7.61
C MET A 328 10.95 -13.81 -6.45
N ILE A 329 9.79 -13.17 -6.65
CA ILE A 329 9.12 -12.38 -5.61
C ILE A 329 8.75 -13.25 -4.41
N SER A 330 8.25 -14.47 -4.65
CA SER A 330 7.93 -15.44 -3.62
C SER A 330 9.17 -15.86 -2.81
N ALA A 331 10.28 -16.13 -3.49
CA ALA A 331 11.55 -16.49 -2.86
C ALA A 331 12.11 -15.33 -2.02
N ARG A 332 12.14 -14.12 -2.58
CA ARG A 332 12.62 -12.93 -1.88
C ARG A 332 11.79 -12.63 -0.63
N LEU A 333 10.47 -12.71 -0.74
CA LEU A 333 9.58 -12.48 0.40
C LEU A 333 9.79 -13.51 1.52
N ARG A 334 10.06 -14.78 1.19
CA ARG A 334 10.38 -15.81 2.19
C ARG A 334 11.72 -15.54 2.88
N GLU A 335 12.71 -15.07 2.14
CA GLU A 335 14.02 -14.70 2.69
C GLU A 335 13.90 -13.49 3.64
N LEU A 336 13.24 -12.41 3.19
CA LEU A 336 12.95 -11.25 4.04
C LEU A 336 12.15 -11.66 5.29
N HIS A 337 11.20 -12.58 5.15
CA HIS A 337 10.48 -13.14 6.30
C HIS A 337 11.39 -13.93 7.25
N LEU A 338 12.33 -14.72 6.73
CA LEU A 338 13.30 -15.44 7.56
C LEU A 338 14.18 -14.47 8.34
N HIS A 339 14.72 -13.44 7.69
CA HIS A 339 15.51 -12.38 8.33
C HIS A 339 14.70 -11.69 9.42
N PHE A 340 13.44 -11.41 9.14
CA PHE A 340 12.50 -10.86 10.10
C PHE A 340 12.26 -11.78 11.32
N GLN A 341 12.11 -13.09 11.14
CA GLN A 341 11.97 -14.03 12.26
C GLN A 341 13.25 -14.11 13.11
N MET A 342 14.42 -14.09 12.46
CA MET A 342 15.71 -14.02 13.15
C MET A 342 15.83 -12.72 13.98
N GLY A 343 15.36 -11.61 13.42
CA GLY A 343 15.16 -10.31 14.08
C GLY A 343 14.37 -10.40 15.37
N LYS A 344 13.15 -10.90 15.25
CA LYS A 344 12.25 -11.09 16.41
C LYS A 344 12.89 -11.96 17.48
N ALA A 345 13.54 -13.07 17.10
CA ALA A 345 14.20 -13.97 18.05
C ALA A 345 15.36 -13.30 18.80
N ALA A 346 16.20 -12.52 18.10
CA ALA A 346 17.32 -11.81 18.70
C ALA A 346 16.86 -10.77 19.74
N VAL A 347 15.81 -10.00 19.44
CA VAL A 347 15.24 -9.00 20.37
C VAL A 347 14.65 -9.68 21.61
N VAL A 348 13.94 -10.80 21.46
CA VAL A 348 13.40 -11.57 22.59
C VAL A 348 14.53 -12.12 23.47
N SER A 349 15.60 -12.66 22.88
CA SER A 349 16.74 -13.18 23.64
C SER A 349 17.52 -12.09 24.39
N ALA A 350 17.68 -10.90 23.80
CA ALA A 350 18.33 -9.77 24.46
C ALA A 350 17.53 -9.31 25.69
N ASN A 351 16.20 -9.27 25.59
CA ASN A 351 15.30 -8.90 26.69
C ASN A 351 15.12 -10.02 27.75
N ALA A 352 15.47 -11.26 27.43
CA ALA A 352 15.43 -12.39 28.37
C ALA A 352 16.69 -12.53 29.23
N THR A 353 17.72 -11.70 29.01
CA THR A 353 18.93 -11.67 29.85
C THR A 353 18.70 -10.67 30.98
N PRO A 354 18.47 -11.07 32.24
CA PRO A 354 18.44 -10.11 33.34
C PRO A 354 19.82 -9.46 33.41
N LEU A 355 19.85 -8.15 33.62
CA LEU A 355 21.02 -7.40 34.06
C LEU A 355 21.68 -8.18 35.21
N LYS A 356 22.70 -8.99 34.89
CA LYS A 356 23.65 -9.45 35.88
C LYS A 356 24.38 -8.19 36.31
N VAL A 357 24.01 -7.71 37.48
CA VAL A 357 24.80 -6.83 38.32
C VAL A 357 26.25 -7.27 38.21
N LEU A 358 27.03 -6.48 37.48
CA LEU A 358 28.48 -6.54 37.58
C LEU A 358 28.81 -6.00 38.97
N ILE A 359 29.51 -6.86 39.72
CA ILE A 359 29.97 -6.68 41.10
C ILE A 359 30.71 -5.36 41.28
#